data_AF-A0A2S6CU77-F1
#
_entry.id   AF-A0A2S6CU77-F1
#
_cell.length_a   1.000
_cell.length_b   1.000
_cell.length_c   1.000
_cell.angle_alpha   90.00
_cell.angle_beta   90.00
_cell.angle_gamma   90.00
#
_symmetry.space_group_name_H-M   'P 1'
#
loop_
_entity.id
_entity.type
_entity.pdbx_description
1 polymer ?
#
loop_
_entity_poly.entity_id
_entity_poly.type
_entity_poly.pdbx_seq_one_letter_code
_entity_poly.pdbx_strand_id
1 'polypeptide(L)'
;MRLFYHSSQPQNGEYLVAVPAQTALKAALYLAMREKGISKVELASILNIHEKEVRRILDPHHATKLFTMERTLAVLGQRVELQISAK
;
A
#
# COMPACT_ATOMS: atom_id res chain seq x y z
N MET A 1 12.93 14.17 -3.24
CA MET A 1 11.95 14.06 -4.33
C MET A 1 10.69 13.44 -3.74
N ARG A 2 9.62 14.21 -3.53
CA ARG A 2 8.37 13.77 -2.89
C ARG A 2 7.46 13.18 -3.97
N LEU A 3 7.50 11.87 -4.16
CA LEU A 3 6.63 11.16 -5.11
C LEU A 3 5.26 10.97 -4.47
N PHE A 4 4.50 12.07 -4.39
CA PHE A 4 3.11 12.02 -4.00
C PHE A 4 2.28 11.43 -5.15
N TYR A 5 2.15 10.11 -5.20
CA TYR A 5 1.19 9.41 -6.07
C TYR A 5 -0.22 9.55 -5.51
N HIS A 6 -0.70 10.79 -5.42
CA HIS A 6 -2.12 11.07 -5.25
C HIS A 6 -2.75 11.14 -6.64
N SER A 7 -3.99 10.68 -6.77
CA SER A 7 -4.76 10.95 -7.97
C SER A 7 -4.84 12.46 -8.21
N SER A 8 -4.66 12.88 -9.46
CA SER A 8 -4.95 14.26 -9.86
C SER A 8 -6.43 14.57 -9.68
N GLN A 9 -6.76 15.86 -9.63
CA GLN A 9 -8.14 16.29 -9.74
C GLN A 9 -8.68 15.88 -11.12
N PRO A 10 -9.92 15.36 -11.20
CA PRO A 10 -10.53 15.00 -12.48
C PRO A 10 -10.68 16.23 -13.39
N GLN A 11 -10.35 16.06 -14.66
CA GLN A 11 -10.54 17.07 -15.71
C GLN A 11 -11.75 16.75 -16.58
N ASN A 12 -12.21 17.73 -17.35
CA ASN A 12 -13.36 17.54 -18.24
C ASN A 12 -13.05 16.48 -19.30
N GLY A 13 -13.93 15.48 -19.43
CA GLY A 13 -13.75 14.35 -20.34
C GLY A 13 -12.98 13.16 -19.76
N GLU A 14 -12.48 13.24 -18.53
CA GLU A 14 -11.84 12.10 -17.86
C GLU A 14 -12.88 11.19 -17.17
N TYR A 15 -12.55 9.89 -17.11
CA TYR A 15 -13.34 8.89 -16.38
C TYR A 15 -12.60 8.48 -15.12
N LEU A 16 -13.23 8.69 -13.96
CA LEU A 16 -12.69 8.23 -12.68
C LEU A 16 -12.87 6.71 -12.54
N VAL A 17 -11.79 6.04 -12.17
CA VAL A 17 -11.79 4.60 -11.89
C VAL A 17 -11.49 4.38 -10.42
N ALA A 18 -12.49 3.88 -9.69
CA ALA A 18 -12.29 3.50 -8.30
C ALA A 18 -11.45 2.22 -8.22
N VAL A 19 -10.37 2.28 -7.45
CA VAL A 19 -9.55 1.09 -7.14
C VAL A 19 -10.12 0.36 -5.92
N PRO A 20 -10.15 -0.99 -5.92
CA PRO A 20 -10.49 -1.75 -4.73
C PRO A 20 -9.59 -1.37 -3.54
N ALA A 21 -10.16 -1.29 -2.33
CA ALA A 21 -9.45 -0.85 -1.13
C ALA A 21 -8.16 -1.67 -0.86
N GLN A 22 -8.19 -2.99 -1.10
CA GLN A 22 -7.01 -3.83 -0.95
C GLN A 22 -5.89 -3.46 -1.93
N THR A 23 -6.22 -3.11 -3.17
CA THR A 23 -5.26 -2.66 -4.17
C THR A 23 -4.65 -1.32 -3.76
N ALA A 24 -5.47 -0.38 -3.27
CA ALA A 24 -5.00 0.90 -2.76
C ALA A 24 -4.03 0.72 -1.58
N LEU A 25 -4.31 -0.18 -0.63
CA LEU A 25 -3.42 -0.49 0.49
C LEU A 25 -2.07 -1.07 0.04
N LYS A 26 -2.06 -1.94 -0.97
CA LYS A 26 -0.82 -2.48 -1.55
C LYS A 26 0.00 -1.42 -2.27
N ALA A 27 -0.67 -0.50 -2.98
CA ALA A 27 0.00 0.65 -3.57
C ALA A 27 0.63 1.54 -2.50
N ALA A 28 -0.10 1.84 -1.42
CA ALA A 28 0.41 2.60 -0.27
C ALA A 28 1.62 1.91 0.37
N LEU A 29 1.59 0.58 0.54
CA LEU A 29 2.73 -0.20 1.03
C LEU A 29 3.97 -0.05 0.13
N TYR A 30 3.79 -0.20 -1.18
CA TYR A 30 4.87 -0.05 -2.14
C TYR A 30 5.48 1.36 -2.11
N LEU A 31 4.63 2.40 -2.05
CA LEU A 31 5.07 3.78 -1.96
C LEU A 31 5.83 4.04 -0.64
N ALA A 32 5.32 3.56 0.49
CA ALA A 32 5.98 3.73 1.78
C ALA A 32 7.35 3.04 1.83
N MET A 33 7.49 1.87 1.20
CA MET A 33 8.81 1.22 1.05
C MET A 33 9.75 2.05 0.18
N ARG A 34 9.26 2.58 -0.95
CA ARG A 34 10.01 3.44 -1.87
C ARG A 34 10.48 4.73 -1.20
N GLU A 35 9.64 5.35 -0.39
CA GLU A 35 9.96 6.57 0.36
C GLU A 35 11.03 6.33 1.42
N LYS A 36 10.95 5.21 2.14
CA LYS A 36 11.97 4.81 3.12
C LYS A 36 13.24 4.24 2.50
N GLY A 37 13.23 3.94 1.19
CA GLY A 37 14.36 3.34 0.49
C GLY A 37 14.69 1.91 0.95
N ILE A 38 13.71 1.18 1.52
CA ILE A 38 13.95 -0.18 2.02
C ILE A 38 13.59 -1.24 0.99
N SER A 39 14.39 -2.30 0.95
CA SER A 39 14.17 -3.50 0.15
C SER A 39 13.13 -4.44 0.78
N LYS A 40 12.69 -5.42 -0.01
CA LYS A 40 11.79 -6.48 0.48
C LYS A 40 12.46 -7.35 1.55
N VAL A 41 13.78 -7.56 1.43
CA VAL A 41 14.58 -8.34 2.39
C VAL A 41 14.69 -7.61 3.72
N GLU A 42 14.95 -6.30 3.70
CA GLU A 42 14.97 -5.48 4.92
C GLU A 42 13.59 -5.43 5.58
N LEU A 43 12.51 -5.27 4.80
CA LEU A 43 11.16 -5.33 5.34
C LEU A 43 10.84 -6.69 5.96
N ALA A 44 11.30 -7.78 5.34
CA ALA A 44 11.14 -9.14 5.87
C ALA A 44 11.87 -9.29 7.21
N SER A 45 13.08 -8.74 7.33
CA SER A 45 13.86 -8.69 8.56
C SER A 45 13.14 -7.90 9.66
N ILE A 46 12.64 -6.70 9.35
CA ILE A 46 11.88 -5.85 10.30
C ILE A 46 10.62 -6.56 10.81
N LEU A 47 9.92 -7.27 9.93
CA LEU A 47 8.69 -8.00 10.26
C LEU A 47 8.94 -9.38 10.88
N ASN A 48 10.19 -9.84 10.89
CA ASN A 48 10.58 -11.19 11.27
C ASN A 48 9.78 -12.28 10.52
N ILE A 49 9.69 -12.16 9.19
CA ILE A 49 9.01 -13.13 8.30
C ILE A 49 9.90 -13.49 7.11
N HIS A 50 9.53 -14.52 6.35
CA HIS A 50 10.20 -14.83 5.08
C HIS A 50 9.95 -13.75 4.03
N GLU A 51 10.97 -13.43 3.23
CA GLU A 51 10.85 -12.49 2.10
C GLU A 51 9.75 -12.88 1.09
N LYS A 52 9.47 -14.18 0.95
CA LYS A 52 8.33 -14.68 0.15
C LYS A 52 6.98 -14.13 0.63
N GLU A 53 6.80 -13.98 1.94
CA GLU A 53 5.58 -13.40 2.51
C GLU A 53 5.50 -11.90 2.21
N VAL A 54 6.63 -11.19 2.24
CA VAL A 54 6.67 -9.78 1.81
C VAL A 54 6.30 -9.63 0.33
N ARG A 55 6.81 -10.52 -0.54
CA ARG A 55 6.43 -10.53 -1.96
C ARG A 55 4.92 -10.73 -2.15
N ARG A 56 4.32 -11.63 -1.37
CA ARG A 56 2.87 -11.89 -1.34
C ARG A 56 2.05 -10.71 -0.83
N ILE A 57 2.52 -10.03 0.22
CA ILE A 57 1.89 -8.81 0.75
C ILE A 57 1.79 -7.73 -0.33
N LEU A 58 2.83 -7.60 -1.16
CA LEU A 58 2.91 -6.57 -2.22
C LEU A 58 2.24 -6.99 -3.54
N ASP A 59 1.99 -8.27 -3.77
CA ASP A 59 1.43 -8.76 -5.03
C ASP A 59 -0.06 -8.39 -5.14
N PRO A 60 -0.49 -7.58 -6.13
CA PRO A 60 -1.89 -7.18 -6.29
C PRO A 60 -2.85 -8.37 -6.43
N HIS A 61 -2.40 -9.49 -7.00
CA HIS A 61 -3.23 -10.67 -7.24
C HIS A 61 -3.29 -11.64 -6.05
N HIS A 62 -2.47 -11.43 -5.02
CA HIS A 62 -2.46 -12.30 -3.85
C HIS A 62 -3.37 -11.78 -2.73
N ALA A 63 -4.34 -12.58 -2.29
CA ALA A 63 -5.19 -12.22 -1.17
C ALA A 63 -4.36 -12.06 0.11
N THR A 64 -4.33 -10.85 0.66
CA THR A 64 -3.62 -10.52 1.90
C THR A 64 -4.62 -9.95 2.89
N LYS A 65 -4.59 -10.43 4.13
CA LYS A 65 -5.48 -9.95 5.19
C LYS A 65 -5.21 -8.48 5.50
N LEU A 66 -6.27 -7.71 5.77
CA LEU A 66 -6.17 -6.29 6.11
C LEU A 66 -5.21 -6.04 7.28
N PHE A 67 -5.35 -6.81 8.36
CA PHE A 67 -4.48 -6.75 9.53
C PHE A 67 -2.98 -6.88 9.19
N THR A 68 -2.63 -7.75 8.23
CA THR A 68 -1.24 -7.91 7.78
C THR A 68 -0.74 -6.65 7.07
N MET A 69 -1.57 -6.04 6.22
CA MET A 69 -1.23 -4.81 5.51
C MET A 69 -1.11 -3.63 6.48
N GLU A 70 -2.03 -3.49 7.43
CA GLU A 70 -1.97 -2.45 8.47
C GLU A 70 -0.72 -2.57 9.33
N ARG A 71 -0.40 -3.78 9.83
CA ARG A 71 0.83 -4.01 10.60
C ARG A 71 2.09 -3.67 9.79
N THR A 72 2.08 -4.00 8.50
CA THR A 72 3.20 -3.70 7.61
C THR A 72 3.34 -2.19 7.38
N LEU A 73 2.23 -1.47 7.17
CA LEU A 73 2.25 -0.01 7.08
C LEU A 73 2.71 0.64 8.39
N ALA A 74 2.31 0.10 9.55
CA ALA A 74 2.72 0.59 10.85
C ALA A 74 4.24 0.53 11.07
N VAL A 75 4.91 -0.58 10.69
CA VAL A 75 6.39 -0.64 10.76
C VAL A 75 7.06 0.30 9.75
N LEU A 76 6.35 0.62 8.66
CA LEU A 76 6.75 1.66 7.71
C LEU A 76 6.41 3.08 8.19
N GLY A 77 5.90 3.25 9.41
CA GLY A 77 5.59 4.57 9.99
C GLY A 77 4.33 5.22 9.41
N GLN A 78 3.45 4.42 8.80
CA GLN A 78 2.20 4.86 8.21
C GLN A 78 1.02 4.41 9.09
N ARG A 79 -0.06 5.19 9.06
CA ARG A 79 -1.34 4.84 9.71
C ARG A 79 -2.41 4.67 8.65
N VAL A 80 -3.21 3.61 8.77
CA VAL A 80 -4.39 3.41 7.93
C VAL A 80 -5.58 4.11 8.56
N GLU A 81 -6.26 4.93 7.76
CA GLU A 81 -7.54 5.54 8.11
C GLU A 81 -8.58 5.13 7.07
N LEU A 82 -9.80 4.90 7.53
CA LEU A 82 -10.91 4.45 6.68
C LEU A 82 -12.04 5.46 6.79
N GLN A 83 -12.58 5.84 5.64
CA GLN A 83 -13.76 6.69 5.53
C GLN A 83 -14.84 5.92 4.76
N ILE A 84 -16.08 5.98 5.26
CA ILE A 84 -17.24 5.42 4.59
C ILE A 84 -18.09 6.60 4.10
N SER A 85 -18.46 6.56 2.83
CA SER A 85 -19.36 7.53 2.21
C SER A 85 -20.57 6.82 1.61
N ALA A 86 -21.69 7.53 1.49
CA ALA A 86 -22.82 7.06 0.70
C ALA A 86 -22.39 6.92 -0.77
N LYS A 87 -23.06 6.01 -1.50
CA LYS A 87 -22.82 5.76 -2.91
C LYS A 87 -23.58 6.76 -3.79
#